data_AF-A0A2N0LK40-F1
#
_entry.id   AF-A0A2N0LK40-F1
#
_cell.length_a   1.000
_cell.length_b   1.000
_cell.length_c   1.000
_cell.angle_alpha   90.00
_cell.angle_beta   90.00
_cell.angle_gamma   90.00
#
_symmetry.space_group_name_H-M   'P 1'
#
loop_
_entity.id
_entity.type
_entity.pdbx_description
1 polymer ?
#
loop_
_entity_poly.entity_id
_entity_poly.type
_entity_poly.pdbx_seq_one_letter_code
_entity_poly.pdbx_strand_id
1 'polypeptide(L)'
;MGTPQTGQTFTSRIAYWSAVHRWLILAASALVIVLAVLSIGMVGADTRDDESGVGESGQGTDLLRERFNTAAATPETTSRTRREGVIFSSASLEVDDPRFRDAVDSTIQSIRELPQVIEAVSFYDTNDASMQADDGKAVLAAVIL
;
A
#
# COMPACT_ATOMS: atom_id res chain seq x y z
N MET A 1 51.11 -52.39 -20.08
CA MET A 1 50.20 -51.55 -20.90
C MET A 1 49.04 -51.16 -20.00
N GLY A 2 49.13 -50.00 -19.33
CA GLY A 2 48.14 -49.56 -18.33
C GLY A 2 47.06 -48.72 -18.98
N THR A 3 45.80 -49.09 -18.81
CA THR A 3 44.65 -48.30 -19.28
C THR A 3 44.52 -47.02 -18.43
N PRO A 4 44.41 -45.82 -19.04
CA PRO A 4 44.17 -44.60 -18.28
C PRO A 4 42.78 -44.65 -17.64
N GLN A 5 42.71 -44.72 -16.32
CA GLN A 5 41.48 -44.43 -15.59
C GLN A 5 41.27 -42.91 -15.63
N THR A 6 40.47 -42.46 -16.58
CA THR A 6 40.00 -41.07 -16.65
C THR A 6 39.16 -40.78 -15.42
N GLY A 7 39.76 -40.17 -14.41
CA GLY A 7 39.06 -39.72 -13.21
C GLY A 7 37.95 -38.75 -13.61
N GLN A 8 36.70 -39.19 -13.49
CA GLN A 8 35.55 -38.35 -13.79
C GLN A 8 35.52 -37.19 -12.80
N THR A 9 35.75 -35.97 -13.29
CA THR A 9 35.68 -34.74 -12.48
C THR A 9 34.30 -34.60 -11.86
N PHE A 10 34.22 -33.98 -10.68
CA PHE A 10 32.97 -33.79 -9.92
C PHE A 10 31.82 -33.24 -10.78
N THR A 11 32.13 -32.26 -11.63
CA THR A 11 31.22 -31.65 -12.61
C THR A 11 30.69 -32.65 -13.63
N SER A 12 31.51 -33.61 -14.09
CA SER A 12 31.13 -34.60 -15.10
C SER A 12 30.13 -35.63 -14.53
N ARG A 13 30.28 -36.00 -13.25
CA ARG A 13 29.34 -36.90 -12.56
C ARG A 13 27.98 -36.26 -12.32
N ILE A 14 27.97 -34.97 -11.98
CA ILE A 14 26.74 -34.17 -11.83
C ILE A 14 26.04 -33.99 -13.18
N ALA A 15 26.78 -33.73 -14.26
CA ALA A 15 26.21 -33.60 -15.59
C ALA A 15 25.56 -34.90 -16.08
N TYR A 16 26.21 -36.05 -15.87
CA TYR A 16 25.66 -37.35 -16.26
C TYR A 16 24.42 -37.73 -15.44
N TRP A 17 24.46 -37.55 -14.12
CA TRP A 17 23.33 -37.85 -13.24
C TRP A 17 22.11 -36.95 -13.55
N SER A 18 22.37 -35.69 -13.88
CA SER A 18 21.35 -34.72 -14.32
C SER A 18 20.69 -35.11 -15.65
N ALA A 19 21.47 -35.59 -16.61
CA ALA A 19 20.96 -36.04 -17.91
C ALA A 19 20.06 -37.29 -17.79
N VAL A 20 20.40 -38.23 -16.90
CA VAL A 20 19.60 -39.44 -16.65
C VAL A 20 18.31 -39.12 -15.86
N HIS A 21 18.37 -38.17 -14.92
CA HIS A 21 17.23 -37.77 -14.08
C HIS A 21 16.59 -36.45 -14.50
N ARG A 22 16.63 -36.12 -15.80
CA ARG A 22 16.15 -34.84 -16.36
C ARG A 22 14.73 -34.46 -15.94
N TRP A 23 13.83 -35.45 -15.85
CA TRP A 23 12.44 -35.23 -15.42
C TRP A 23 12.31 -34.87 -13.95
N LEU A 24 13.16 -35.45 -13.10
CA LEU A 24 13.16 -35.17 -11.66
C LEU A 24 13.68 -33.75 -11.39
N ILE A 25 14.68 -33.31 -12.15
CA ILE A 25 15.22 -31.95 -12.05
C ILE A 25 14.22 -30.91 -12.56
N LEU A 26 13.54 -31.18 -13.68
CA LEU A 26 12.47 -30.31 -14.18
C LEU A 26 11.31 -30.22 -13.19
N ALA A 27 10.92 -31.34 -12.57
CA ALA A 27 9.88 -31.35 -11.56
C ALA A 27 10.31 -30.57 -10.30
N ALA A 28 11.55 -30.75 -9.84
CA ALA A 28 12.09 -30.04 -8.70
C ALA A 28 12.21 -28.53 -8.95
N SER A 29 12.67 -28.10 -10.12
CA SER A 29 12.76 -26.68 -10.47
C SER A 29 11.37 -26.04 -10.60
N ALA A 30 10.43 -26.72 -11.26
CA ALA A 30 9.05 -26.27 -11.34
C ALA A 30 8.42 -26.14 -9.95
N LEU A 31 8.66 -27.11 -9.06
CA LEU A 31 8.18 -27.07 -7.67
C LEU A 31 8.75 -25.86 -6.92
N VAL A 32 10.04 -25.56 -7.04
CA VAL A 32 10.67 -24.39 -6.41
C VAL A 32 10.03 -23.09 -6.92
N ILE A 33 9.78 -22.98 -8.24
CA ILE A 33 9.12 -21.80 -8.81
C ILE A 33 7.70 -21.66 -8.28
N VAL A 34 6.93 -22.74 -8.23
CA VAL A 34 5.56 -22.73 -7.70
C VAL A 34 5.57 -22.31 -6.22
N LEU A 35 6.48 -22.87 -5.41
CA LEU A 35 6.61 -22.50 -4.00
C LEU A 35 7.00 -21.03 -3.83
N ALA A 36 7.89 -20.50 -4.67
CA ALA A 36 8.25 -19.08 -4.65
C ALA A 36 7.05 -18.19 -4.97
N VAL A 37 6.29 -18.50 -6.02
CA VAL A 37 5.09 -17.73 -6.40
C VAL A 37 4.02 -17.79 -5.31
N LEU A 38 3.77 -18.96 -4.73
CA LEU A 38 2.83 -19.12 -3.61
C LEU A 38 3.28 -18.33 -2.37
N SER A 39 4.58 -18.32 -2.09
CA SER A 39 5.16 -17.58 -0.97
C SER A 39 4.99 -16.06 -1.17
N ILE A 40 5.29 -15.56 -2.36
CA ILE A 40 5.11 -14.14 -2.70
C ILE A 40 3.62 -13.75 -2.61
N GLY A 41 2.72 -14.62 -3.09
CA GLY A 41 1.27 -14.38 -3.02
C GLY A 41 0.70 -14.37 -1.60
N MET A 42 1.21 -15.22 -0.69
CA MET A 42 0.74 -15.28 0.70
C MET A 42 1.31 -14.18 1.60
N VAL A 43 2.56 -13.76 1.37
CA VAL A 43 3.24 -12.78 2.25
C VAL A 43 2.70 -11.36 2.08
N GLY A 44 1.97 -11.09 0.98
CA GLY A 44 1.60 -9.73 0.62
C GLY A 44 2.83 -8.94 0.17
N ALA A 45 2.63 -7.99 -0.75
CA ALA A 45 3.71 -7.07 -1.09
C ALA A 45 3.86 -6.06 0.06
N ASP A 46 4.82 -6.32 0.96
CA ASP A 46 5.35 -5.29 1.87
C ASP A 46 6.12 -4.27 1.01
N THR A 47 5.36 -3.42 0.34
CA THR A 47 5.89 -2.30 -0.42
C THR A 47 6.36 -1.33 0.66
N ARG A 48 7.67 -1.12 0.75
CA ARG A 48 8.30 -0.20 1.71
C ARG A 48 7.83 1.24 1.44
N ASP A 49 6.62 1.58 1.88
CA ASP A 49 6.08 2.93 1.87
C ASP A 49 6.54 3.72 3.12
N ASP A 50 7.42 3.11 3.91
CA ASP A 50 7.87 3.57 5.23
C ASP A 50 9.28 4.15 5.24
N GLU A 51 9.99 4.18 4.10
CA GLU A 51 11.32 4.76 4.07
C GLU A 51 11.20 6.30 4.08
N SER A 52 11.49 6.90 5.25
CA SER A 52 11.90 8.29 5.29
C SER A 52 13.03 8.45 4.28
N GLY A 53 12.84 9.34 3.30
CA GLY A 53 13.66 9.34 2.07
C GLY A 53 15.16 9.30 2.34
N VAL A 54 15.95 8.73 1.44
CA VAL A 54 17.38 8.49 1.70
C VAL A 54 18.19 9.79 1.96
N GLY A 55 19.24 9.70 2.81
CA GLY A 55 20.20 10.78 3.04
C GLY A 55 19.78 11.81 4.10
N GLU A 56 20.25 13.04 3.97
CA GLU A 56 20.02 14.13 4.94
C GLU A 56 18.53 14.47 5.08
N SER A 57 17.76 14.38 4.00
CA SER A 57 16.30 14.57 4.01
C SER A 57 15.56 13.52 4.85
N GLY A 58 16.08 12.28 4.90
CA GLY A 58 15.56 11.22 5.76
C GLY A 58 15.79 11.53 7.22
N GLN A 59 17.03 11.90 7.57
CA GLN A 59 17.38 12.33 8.93
C GLN A 59 16.54 13.53 9.38
N GLY A 60 16.32 14.50 8.49
CA GLY A 60 15.43 15.63 8.78
C GLY A 60 13.99 15.19 9.04
N THR A 61 13.47 14.23 8.27
CA THR A 61 12.13 13.66 8.46
C THR A 61 12.02 12.91 9.79
N ASP A 62 13.05 12.16 10.17
CA ASP A 62 13.09 11.40 11.42
C ASP A 62 13.10 12.35 12.64
N LEU A 63 13.89 13.43 12.59
CA LEU A 63 13.94 14.44 13.64
C LEU A 63 12.60 15.20 13.79
N LEU A 64 11.94 15.51 12.67
CA LEU A 64 10.60 16.11 12.70
C LEU A 64 9.58 15.15 13.31
N ARG A 65 9.67 13.86 12.99
CA ARG A 65 8.78 12.83 13.54
C ARG A 65 8.98 12.65 15.04
N GLU A 66 10.23 12.60 15.49
CA GLU A 66 10.59 12.51 16.91
C GLU A 66 10.03 13.70 17.70
N ARG A 67 10.20 14.92 17.17
CA ARG A 67 9.89 16.15 17.89
C ARG A 67 8.42 16.56 17.86
N PHE A 68 7.70 16.23 16.78
CA PHE A 68 6.34 16.71 16.55
C PHE A 68 5.28 15.61 16.49
N ASN A 69 5.66 14.32 16.48
CA ASN A 69 4.73 13.20 16.25
C ASN A 69 4.61 12.21 17.42
N THR A 70 4.89 12.65 18.66
CA THR A 70 4.80 11.86 19.90
C THR A 70 3.36 11.58 20.39
N ALA A 71 2.36 11.60 19.51
CA ALA A 71 0.96 11.28 19.85
C ALA A 71 0.51 9.90 19.32
N ALA A 72 1.33 9.19 18.54
CA ALA A 72 0.98 7.87 17.99
C ALA A 72 1.87 6.73 18.55
N ALA A 73 2.51 6.93 19.70
CA ALA A 73 3.29 5.89 20.36
C ALA A 73 2.40 5.01 21.26
N THR A 74 1.42 4.34 20.66
CA THR A 74 0.90 3.08 21.19
C THR A 74 1.43 2.00 20.26
N PRO A 75 2.10 0.95 20.77
CA PRO A 75 2.62 -0.12 19.93
C PRO A 75 1.47 -1.06 19.54
N GLU A 76 0.58 -0.57 18.69
CA GLU A 76 -0.46 -1.33 18.01
C GLU A 76 -0.42 -0.82 16.58
N THR A 77 -0.08 -1.72 15.64
CA THR A 77 -0.18 -1.59 14.18
C THR A 77 -0.15 -0.16 13.63
N THR A 78 0.94 0.20 12.95
CA THR A 78 1.13 1.40 12.11
C THR A 78 -0.11 1.86 11.32
N SER A 79 -1.07 2.51 11.98
CA SER A 79 -2.10 3.32 11.35
C SER A 79 -1.49 4.70 11.17
N ARG A 80 -0.72 4.84 10.08
CA ARG A 80 -0.32 6.14 9.56
C ARG A 80 -1.63 6.90 9.30
N THR A 81 -1.91 7.92 10.11
CA THR A 81 -3.08 8.78 9.93
C THR A 81 -3.13 9.26 8.48
N ARG A 82 -4.03 8.69 7.67
CA ARG A 82 -4.09 8.98 6.23
C ARG A 82 -5.15 10.04 6.02
N ARG A 83 -4.77 11.16 5.41
CA ARG A 83 -5.72 12.20 4.99
C ARG A 83 -6.13 11.96 3.55
N GLU A 84 -7.41 11.71 3.34
CA GLU A 84 -8.02 11.54 2.03
C GLU A 84 -8.97 12.71 1.76
N GLY A 85 -8.96 13.20 0.52
CA GLY A 85 -9.87 14.23 0.05
C GLY A 85 -10.95 13.62 -0.84
N VAL A 86 -12.22 13.78 -0.47
CA VAL A 86 -13.38 13.34 -1.24
C VAL A 86 -14.04 14.55 -1.88
N ILE A 87 -14.17 14.55 -3.21
CA ILE A 87 -14.81 15.65 -3.95
C ILE A 87 -16.23 15.22 -4.33
N PHE A 88 -17.21 16.01 -3.93
CA PHE A 88 -18.60 15.86 -4.34
C PHE A 88 -18.89 16.91 -5.40
N SER A 89 -19.32 16.49 -6.59
CA SER A 89 -19.63 17.40 -7.69
C SER A 89 -20.97 17.08 -8.34
N SER A 90 -21.64 18.10 -8.85
CA SER A 90 -22.89 17.97 -9.58
C SER A 90 -22.94 18.91 -10.77
N ALA A 91 -23.37 18.43 -11.93
CA ALA A 91 -23.50 19.27 -13.12
C ALA A 91 -24.69 20.25 -13.03
N SER A 92 -25.72 19.87 -12.26
CA SER A 92 -27.05 20.51 -12.27
C SER A 92 -27.47 21.14 -10.94
N LEU A 93 -26.85 20.74 -9.82
CA LEU A 93 -27.19 21.26 -8.50
C LEU A 93 -26.06 22.18 -8.02
N GLU A 94 -26.44 23.29 -7.41
CA GLU A 94 -25.50 24.16 -6.71
C GLU A 94 -25.24 23.63 -5.31
N VAL A 95 -24.11 24.02 -4.72
CA VAL A 95 -23.73 23.65 -3.34
C VAL A 95 -24.82 24.02 -2.33
N ASP A 96 -25.52 25.15 -2.52
CA ASP A 96 -26.57 25.59 -1.60
C ASP A 96 -27.91 24.87 -1.79
N ASP A 97 -28.06 23.99 -2.80
CA ASP A 97 -29.28 23.21 -3.00
C ASP A 97 -29.44 22.19 -1.85
N PRO A 98 -30.57 22.17 -1.12
CA PRO A 98 -30.79 21.25 -0.02
C PRO A 98 -30.56 19.78 -0.40
N ARG A 99 -30.90 19.39 -1.64
CA ARG A 99 -30.72 18.01 -2.11
C ARG A 99 -29.25 17.64 -2.28
N PHE A 100 -28.43 18.60 -2.70
CA PHE A 100 -26.99 18.38 -2.83
C PHE A 100 -26.35 18.28 -1.44
N ARG A 101 -26.74 19.17 -0.52
CA ARG A 101 -26.32 19.11 0.89
C ARG A 101 -26.70 17.79 1.56
N ASP A 102 -27.96 17.38 1.45
CA ASP A 102 -28.44 16.12 2.06
C ASP A 102 -27.66 14.90 1.57
N ALA A 103 -27.28 14.87 0.29
CA ALA A 103 -26.48 13.80 -0.29
C ALA A 103 -25.05 13.76 0.27
N VAL A 104 -24.42 14.93 0.43
CA VAL A 104 -23.08 15.04 1.03
C VAL A 104 -23.13 14.63 2.51
N ASP A 105 -24.09 15.17 3.27
CA ASP A 105 -24.24 14.91 4.70
C ASP A 105 -24.50 13.40 4.95
N SER A 106 -25.39 12.79 4.17
CA SER A 106 -25.66 11.34 4.26
C SER A 106 -24.43 10.48 3.94
N THR A 107 -23.63 10.88 2.95
CA THR A 107 -22.44 10.12 2.56
C THR A 107 -21.36 10.24 3.63
N ILE A 108 -21.12 11.47 4.12
CA ILE A 108 -20.12 11.73 5.17
C ILE A 108 -20.51 11.05 6.47
N GLN A 109 -21.79 11.04 6.82
CA GLN A 109 -22.27 10.28 7.97
C GLN A 109 -21.98 8.79 7.83
N SER A 110 -22.22 8.20 6.65
CA SER A 110 -21.89 6.80 6.39
C SER A 110 -20.38 6.52 6.49
N ILE A 111 -19.53 7.48 6.07
CA ILE A 111 -18.08 7.37 6.20
C ILE A 111 -17.63 7.44 7.66
N ARG A 112 -18.23 8.32 8.47
CA ARG A 112 -17.94 8.44 9.92
C ARG A 112 -18.24 7.17 10.70
N GLU A 113 -19.21 6.37 10.24
CA GLU A 113 -19.59 5.10 10.88
C GLU A 113 -18.59 3.97 10.60
N LEU A 114 -17.62 4.17 9.70
CA LEU A 114 -16.60 3.18 9.40
C LEU A 114 -15.57 3.09 10.54
N PRO A 115 -15.21 1.89 11.00
CA PRO A 115 -14.34 1.71 12.16
C PRO A 115 -12.90 2.19 11.94
N GLN A 116 -12.49 2.34 10.68
CA GLN A 116 -11.17 2.83 10.31
C GLN A 116 -11.10 4.36 10.13
N VAL A 117 -12.21 5.09 10.32
CA VAL A 117 -12.26 6.54 10.17
C VAL A 117 -12.15 7.20 11.54
N ILE A 118 -11.12 8.01 11.73
CA ILE A 118 -10.89 8.81 12.93
C ILE A 118 -11.75 10.07 12.89
N GLU A 119 -11.82 10.72 11.73
CA GLU A 119 -12.54 11.98 11.55
C GLU A 119 -12.96 12.14 10.08
N ALA A 120 -14.17 12.66 9.84
CA ALA A 120 -14.58 13.07 8.50
C ALA A 120 -15.36 14.39 8.57
N VAL A 121 -14.88 15.39 7.86
CA VAL A 121 -15.45 16.75 7.85
C VAL A 121 -15.67 17.22 6.42
N SER A 122 -16.82 17.80 6.16
CA SER A 122 -17.22 18.37 4.88
C SER A 122 -17.20 19.90 4.92
N PHE A 123 -17.34 20.52 3.75
CA PHE A 123 -17.62 21.96 3.66
C PHE A 123 -18.76 22.42 4.58
N TYR A 124 -19.82 21.64 4.75
CA TYR A 124 -20.98 22.03 5.57
C TYR A 124 -20.73 21.96 7.08
N ASP A 125 -19.69 21.23 7.51
CA ASP A 125 -19.29 21.18 8.91
C ASP A 125 -18.37 22.35 9.27
N THR A 126 -17.44 22.70 8.37
CA THR A 126 -16.39 23.70 8.61
C THR A 126 -16.76 25.11 8.12
N ASN A 127 -17.63 25.18 7.10
CA ASN A 127 -17.95 26.39 6.35
C ASN A 127 -16.69 27.09 5.78
N ASP A 128 -15.65 26.30 5.48
CA ASP A 128 -14.39 26.80 4.92
C ASP A 128 -14.52 27.01 3.40
N ALA A 129 -14.41 28.27 2.96
CA ALA A 129 -14.52 28.63 1.55
C ALA A 129 -13.48 27.92 0.65
N SER A 130 -12.34 27.49 1.20
CA SER A 130 -11.34 26.72 0.43
C SER A 130 -11.79 25.29 0.08
N MET A 131 -12.85 24.81 0.74
CA MET A 131 -13.47 23.50 0.48
C MET A 131 -14.63 23.59 -0.52
N GLN A 132 -14.92 24.77 -1.07
CA GLN A 132 -15.92 24.97 -2.11
C GLN A 132 -15.20 25.30 -3.42
N ALA A 133 -15.66 24.70 -4.52
CA ALA A 133 -15.16 25.06 -5.84
C ALA A 133 -15.70 26.44 -6.26
N ASP A 134 -14.88 27.21 -6.98
CA ASP A 134 -15.22 28.56 -7.47
C ASP A 134 -16.49 28.59 -8.35
N ASP A 135 -16.84 27.46 -8.97
CA ASP A 135 -18.02 27.32 -9.84
C ASP A 135 -19.31 27.03 -9.07
N GLY A 136 -19.26 26.87 -7.74
CA GLY A 136 -20.42 26.60 -6.89
C GLY A 136 -21.07 25.24 -7.16
N LYS A 137 -20.36 24.30 -7.77
CA LYS A 137 -20.90 22.98 -8.15
C LYS A 137 -20.16 21.80 -7.54
N ALA A 138 -19.13 22.06 -6.75
CA ALA A 138 -18.42 21.03 -6.03
C ALA A 138 -17.99 21.47 -4.63
N VAL A 139 -17.93 20.49 -3.73
CA VAL A 139 -17.37 20.65 -2.38
C VAL A 139 -16.39 19.52 -2.08
N LEU A 140 -15.39 19.85 -1.26
CA LEU A 140 -14.43 18.92 -0.70
C LEU A 140 -14.94 18.43 0.66
N ALA A 141 -14.57 17.20 1.00
CA ALA A 141 -14.55 16.69 2.35
C ALA A 141 -13.19 16.08 2.66
N ALA A 142 -12.72 16.27 3.89
CA ALA A 142 -11.50 15.68 4.39
C ALA A 142 -11.85 14.49 5.28
N VAL A 143 -11.26 13.35 4.99
CA VAL A 143 -11.41 12.10 5.76
C VAL A 143 -10.05 11.72 6.33
N ILE A 144 -10.04 11.39 7.60
CA ILE A 144 -8.87 10.99 8.37
C ILE A 144 -9.10 9.55 8.81
N LEU A 145 -8.21 8.66 8.39
CA LEU A 145 -8.19 7.24 8.74
C LEU A 145 -7.02 6.91 9.66
#